data_AF-A0A1T4KE64-F1
#
_entry.id   AF-A0A1T4KE64-F1
#
_cell.length_a   1.000
_cell.length_b   1.000
_cell.length_c   1.000
_cell.angle_alpha   90.00
_cell.angle_beta   90.00
_cell.angle_gamma   90.00
#
_symmetry.space_group_name_H-M   'P 1'
#
loop_
_entity.id
_entity.type
_entity.pdbx_description
1 polymer ?
#
loop_
_entity_poly.entity_id
_entity_poly.type
_entity_poly.pdbx_seq_one_letter_code
_entity_poly.pdbx_strand_id
1 'polypeptide(L)' 'MIFPLEQLVKFSGNVYEITVAASRRAYQLAMMKDAEIDRNDGKVVSLAAKQVFNNTIQYKRIEQK' A
#
# COMPACT_ATOMS: atom_id res chain seq x y z
N MET A 1 13.45 -3.10 -1.73
CA MET A 1 12.80 -1.80 -1.37
C MET A 1 12.80 -1.53 0.14
N ILE A 2 12.82 -0.25 0.57
CA ILE A 2 12.64 0.19 1.96
C ILE A 2 11.22 0.77 2.13
N PHE A 3 10.63 0.64 3.32
CA PHE A 3 9.30 1.21 3.61
C PHE A 3 9.30 2.74 3.51
N PRO A 4 8.27 3.37 2.91
CA PRO A 4 8.18 4.83 2.72
C PRO A 4 7.89 5.59 4.03
N LEU A 5 8.89 5.65 4.93
CA LEU A 5 8.75 6.28 6.25
C LEU A 5 8.54 7.80 6.17
N GLU A 6 9.15 8.48 5.20
CA GLU A 6 8.97 9.92 5.02
C GLU A 6 7.49 10.25 4.70
N GLN A 7 6.89 9.47 3.79
CA GLN A 7 5.49 9.61 3.43
C GLN A 7 4.58 9.29 4.61
N LEU A 8 4.92 8.26 5.41
CA LEU A 8 4.19 7.92 6.62
C LEU A 8 4.22 9.07 7.64
N VAL A 9 5.37 9.69 7.86
CA VAL A 9 5.51 10.83 8.80
C VAL A 9 4.78 12.08 8.30
N LYS A 10 4.78 12.32 6.98
CA LYS A 10 4.08 13.46 6.36
C LYS A 10 2.57 13.24 6.21
N PHE A 11 2.07 12.03 6.42
CA PHE A 11 0.67 11.70 6.19
C PHE A 11 -0.22 12.26 7.32
N SER A 12 -1.11 13.18 6.97
CA SER A 12 -2.05 13.81 7.91
C SER A 12 -3.46 13.23 7.88
N GLY A 13 -3.69 12.16 7.11
CA GLY A 13 -4.99 11.50 7.01
C GLY A 13 -5.21 10.44 8.10
N ASN A 14 -6.27 9.64 7.93
CA ASN A 14 -6.55 8.54 8.86
C ASN A 14 -5.53 7.40 8.70
N VAL A 15 -4.63 7.26 9.68
CA VAL A 15 -3.56 6.26 9.68
C VAL A 15 -4.11 4.82 9.63
N TYR A 16 -5.26 4.56 10.26
CA TYR A 16 -5.89 3.25 10.19
C TYR A 16 -6.37 2.95 8.77
N GLU A 17 -7.03 3.91 8.11
CA GLU A 17 -7.56 3.71 6.76
C GLU A 17 -6.45 3.45 5.74
N ILE A 18 -5.36 4.22 5.77
CA ILE A 18 -4.24 3.99 4.85
C ILE A 18 -3.52 2.67 5.13
N THR A 19 -3.46 2.23 6.40
CA THR A 19 -2.88 0.92 6.77
C THR A 19 -3.71 -0.23 6.25
N VAL A 20 -5.04 -0.13 6.36
CA VAL A 20 -5.98 -1.11 5.79
C VAL A 20 -5.87 -1.12 4.25
N ALA A 21 -5.78 0.05 3.62
CA ALA A 21 -5.62 0.16 2.18
C ALA A 21 -4.31 -0.49 1.70
N ALA A 22 -3.19 -0.19 2.34
CA ALA A 22 -1.89 -0.78 2.03
C ALA A 22 -1.90 -2.31 2.22
N SER A 23 -2.51 -2.81 3.30
CA SER A 23 -2.63 -4.25 3.56
C SER A 23 -3.47 -4.95 2.48
N ARG A 24 -4.62 -4.37 2.12
CA ARG A 24 -5.47 -4.90 1.04
C ARG A 24 -4.75 -4.88 -0.30
N ARG A 25 -3.99 -3.83 -0.59
CA ARG A 25 -3.20 -3.74 -1.82
C ARG A 25 -2.07 -4.76 -1.84
N ALA A 26 -1.39 -4.99 -0.73
CA ALA A 26 -0.35 -6.02 -0.62
C ALA A 26 -0.91 -7.41 -0.92
N TYR A 27 -2.12 -7.71 -0.40
CA TYR A 27 -2.82 -8.96 -0.71
C TYR A 27 -3.14 -9.09 -2.21
N GLN A 28 -3.65 -8.02 -2.85
CA GLN A 28 -3.92 -8.03 -4.30
C GLN A 28 -2.65 -8.32 -5.11
N LEU A 29 -1.54 -7.65 -4.80
CA LEU A 29 -0.25 -7.88 -5.47
C LEU A 29 0.19 -9.35 -5.32
N ALA A 30 0.10 -9.89 -4.11
CA ALA A 30 0.49 -11.27 -3.83
C ALA A 30 -0.39 -12.29 -4.58
N MET A 31 -1.70 -12.07 -4.64
CA MET A 31 -2.64 -12.93 -5.38
C MET A 31 -2.40 -12.89 -6.89
N MET A 32 -2.05 -11.73 -7.43
CA MET A 32 -1.76 -11.57 -8.86
C MET A 32 -0.37 -12.05 -9.24
N LYS A 33 0.49 -12.41 -8.28
CA LYS A 33 1.92 -12.72 -8.50
C LYS A 33 2.60 -11.64 -9.35
N ASP A 34 2.34 -10.38 -8.98
CA ASP A 34 2.82 -9.21 -9.74
C ASP A 34 4.36 -9.23 -9.82
N ALA A 35 4.91 -9.07 -11.03
CA ALA A 35 6.35 -9.07 -11.26
C ALA A 35 7.09 -7.94 -10.53
N GLU A 36 6.38 -6.88 -10.13
CA GLU A 36 6.93 -5.85 -9.24
C GLU A 36 7.36 -6.42 -7.88
N ILE A 37 6.78 -7.51 -7.40
CA ILE A 37 7.17 -8.13 -6.14
C ILE A 37 8.62 -8.62 -6.21
N ASP A 38 8.98 -9.34 -7.26
CA ASP A 38 10.33 -9.87 -7.46
C ASP A 38 11.33 -8.74 -7.67
N ARG A 39 10.95 -7.71 -8.44
CA ARG A 39 11.76 -6.48 -8.61
C ARG A 39 12.04 -5.74 -7.29
N ASN A 40 11.26 -5.98 -6.25
CA ASN A 40 11.36 -5.32 -4.96
C ASN A 40 11.81 -6.27 -3.82
N ASP A 41 12.46 -7.39 -4.15
CA ASP A 41 12.96 -8.42 -3.22
C ASP A 41 11.85 -9.09 -2.38
N GLY A 42 10.67 -9.27 -2.94
CA GLY A 42 9.55 -9.88 -2.20
C GLY A 42 8.91 -8.97 -1.15
N LYS A 43 9.33 -7.70 -1.02
CA LYS A 43 8.86 -6.77 0.01
C LYS A 43 7.50 -6.15 -0.34
N VAL A 44 6.50 -7.01 -0.53
CA VAL A 44 5.16 -6.68 -1.04
C VAL A 44 4.44 -5.60 -0.22
N VAL A 45 4.62 -5.58 1.10
CA VAL A 45 3.99 -4.57 1.98
C VAL A 45 4.59 -3.19 1.74
N SER A 46 5.92 -3.09 1.59
CA SER A 46 6.59 -1.80 1.33
C SER A 46 6.21 -1.26 -0.06
N LEU A 47 6.12 -2.16 -1.05
CA LEU A 47 5.65 -1.83 -2.40
C LEU A 47 4.20 -1.32 -2.39
N ALA A 48 3.30 -2.03 -1.73
CA ALA A 48 1.90 -1.65 -1.61
C ALA A 48 1.74 -0.30 -0.90
N ALA A 49 2.42 -0.11 0.24
CA ALA A 49 2.42 1.14 0.97
C ALA A 49 2.89 2.29 0.07
N LYS A 50 3.99 2.12 -0.68
CA LYS A 50 4.47 3.14 -1.61
C LYS A 50 3.46 3.47 -2.70
N GLN A 51 2.80 2.46 -3.29
CA GLN A 51 1.76 2.68 -4.31
C GLN A 51 0.58 3.49 -3.76
N VAL A 52 0.18 3.25 -2.51
CA VAL A 52 -0.89 3.98 -1.84
C VAL A 52 -0.45 5.41 -1.48
N PHE A 53 0.71 5.59 -0.85
CA PHE A 53 1.23 6.91 -0.48
C PHE A 53 1.49 7.82 -1.69
N ASN A 54 1.94 7.26 -2.81
CA ASN A 54 2.18 8.00 -4.04
C ASN A 54 0.92 8.21 -4.88
N ASN A 55 -0.26 7.81 -4.39
CA ASN A 55 -1.53 7.84 -5.13
C ASN A 55 -1.52 7.08 -6.47
N THR A 56 -0.56 6.17 -6.68
CA THR A 56 -0.55 5.23 -7.81
C THR A 56 -1.75 4.29 -7.72
N ILE A 57 -2.15 3.95 -6.49
CA ILE A 57 -3.38 3.24 -6.19
C ILE A 57 -4.17 4.08 -5.19
N GLN A 58 -5.41 4.39 -5.54
CA GLN A 58 -6.34 5.09 -4.67
C GLN A 58 -7.25 4.09 -3.96
N TYR A 59 -7.69 4.46 -2.76
CA TYR A 59 -8.68 3.70 -2.00
C TYR A 59 -9.84 4.62 -1.62
N LYS A 60 -11.02 4.03 -1.50
CA LYS A 60 -12.21 4.70 -0.99
C LYS A 60 -12.84 3.81 0.06
N ARG A 61 -13.18 4.39 1.21
CA ARG A 61 -14.01 3.72 2.19
C ARG A 61 -15.41 3.55 1.61
N ILE A 62 -15.86 2.30 1.52
CA ILE A 62 -17.23 1.97 1.16
C ILE A 62 -17.98 1.81 2.48
N GLU A 63 -18.95 2.67 2.75
CA GLU A 63 -19.89 2.46 3.85
C GLU A 63 -20.86 1.34 3.43
N GLN A 64 -20.88 0.25 4.20
CA GLN A 64 -21.92 -0.76 4.04
C GLN A 64 -23.14 -0.27 4.84
N LYS A 65 -24.22 0.07 4.12
CA LYS A 65 -25.54 0.31 4.69
C LYS A 65 -26.26 -1.01 4.94
#